data_AF-A0A528BBL0-F1
#
_entry.id   AF-A0A528BBL0-F1
#
_cell.length_a   1.000
_cell.length_b   1.000
_cell.length_c   1.000
_cell.angle_alpha   90.00
_cell.angle_beta   90.00
_cell.angle_gamma   90.00
#
_symmetry.space_group_name_H-M   'P 1'
#
loop_
_entity.id
_entity.type
_entity.pdbx_description
1 polymer ?
#
loop_
_entity_poly.entity_id
_entity_poly.type
_entity_poly.pdbx_seq_one_letter_code
_entity_poly.pdbx_strand_id
1 'polypeptide(L)'
;GFNADYPQAGDKLVCLRNDPAKGLLNGSLWKVMTSSRETVKPGINLLVSPEEDDPDRGVAKIKLLKAAFEDPDADIPWQQKKRFDDFDYGYALTVHKAQGSQWNEIVLFDESWAFKETRQRWLYTAITRAAERLTIVR
;
A
#
# COMPACT_ATOMS: atom_id res chain seq x y z
N GLY A 1 16.92 -8.44 5.07
CA GLY A 1 16.97 -7.76 3.76
C GLY A 1 15.89 -8.35 2.88
N PHE A 2 15.39 -7.57 1.93
CA PHE A 2 14.44 -8.08 0.92
C PHE A 2 15.20 -9.00 -0.04
N ASN A 3 14.69 -10.22 -0.24
CA ASN A 3 15.40 -11.28 -0.98
C ASN A 3 14.91 -11.43 -2.44
N ALA A 4 13.95 -10.60 -2.87
CA ALA A 4 13.35 -10.63 -4.19
C ALA A 4 12.82 -9.24 -4.55
N ASP A 5 12.68 -8.96 -5.86
CA ASP A 5 12.20 -7.68 -6.40
C ASP A 5 10.67 -7.54 -6.33
N TYR A 6 9.98 -8.53 -5.79
CA TYR A 6 8.52 -8.56 -5.63
C TYR A 6 8.11 -8.96 -4.20
N PRO A 7 6.88 -8.60 -3.77
CA PRO A 7 6.44 -8.78 -2.38
C PRO A 7 6.52 -10.22 -1.88
N GLN A 8 7.01 -10.38 -0.65
CA GLN A 8 7.17 -11.63 0.09
C GLN A 8 6.27 -11.70 1.31
N ALA A 9 6.15 -12.90 1.89
CA ALA A 9 5.49 -13.08 3.17
C ALA A 9 6.08 -12.14 4.23
N GLY A 10 5.21 -11.44 4.94
CA GLY A 10 5.55 -10.39 5.91
C GLY A 10 5.44 -8.97 5.37
N ASP A 11 5.46 -8.78 4.04
CA ASP A 11 5.39 -7.44 3.45
C ASP A 11 4.03 -6.78 3.65
N LYS A 12 4.06 -5.46 3.80
CA LYS A 12 2.86 -4.61 3.83
C LYS A 12 2.59 -4.08 2.44
N LEU A 13 1.34 -4.17 2.02
CA LEU A 13 0.85 -3.69 0.73
C LEU A 13 -0.33 -2.75 0.95
N VAL A 14 -0.45 -1.77 0.07
CA VAL A 14 -1.62 -0.89 -0.03
C VAL A 14 -2.35 -1.17 -1.33
N CYS A 15 -3.66 -1.38 -1.25
CA CYS A 15 -4.49 -1.57 -2.43
C CYS A 15 -4.70 -0.23 -3.16
N LEU A 16 -4.49 -0.20 -4.48
CA LEU A 16 -4.62 1.00 -5.29
C LEU A 16 -5.92 1.06 -6.09
N ARG A 17 -6.65 -0.05 -6.18
CA ARG A 17 -7.86 -0.15 -6.99
C ARG A 17 -8.88 -1.09 -6.36
N ASN A 18 -10.12 -0.63 -6.29
CA ASN A 18 -11.23 -1.43 -5.78
C ASN A 18 -11.42 -2.72 -6.58
N ASP A 19 -11.60 -3.83 -5.88
CA ASP A 19 -12.12 -5.10 -6.42
C ASP A 19 -13.20 -5.63 -5.46
N PRO A 20 -14.49 -5.33 -5.72
CA PRO A 20 -15.59 -5.74 -4.85
C PRO A 20 -15.72 -7.25 -4.71
N ALA A 21 -15.32 -8.03 -5.74
CA ALA A 21 -15.42 -9.49 -5.70
C ALA A 21 -14.45 -10.11 -4.68
N LYS A 22 -13.39 -9.39 -4.32
CA LYS A 22 -12.37 -9.78 -3.34
C LYS A 22 -12.42 -8.96 -2.06
N GLY A 23 -13.36 -8.01 -1.93
CA GLY A 23 -13.44 -7.10 -0.79
C GLY A 23 -12.28 -6.09 -0.70
N LEU A 24 -11.56 -5.86 -1.81
CA LEU A 24 -10.42 -4.94 -1.84
C LEU A 24 -10.92 -3.50 -2.01
N LEU A 25 -10.50 -2.63 -1.10
CA LEU A 25 -10.80 -1.19 -1.13
C LEU A 25 -9.52 -0.39 -1.38
N ASN A 26 -9.57 0.62 -2.22
CA ASN A 26 -8.47 1.53 -2.47
C ASN A 26 -8.08 2.24 -1.17
N GLY A 27 -6.79 2.23 -0.84
CA GLY A 27 -6.22 2.75 0.40
C GLY A 27 -6.17 1.74 1.55
N SER A 28 -6.86 0.59 1.45
CA SER A 28 -6.78 -0.43 2.51
C SER A 28 -5.40 -1.10 2.57
N LEU A 29 -4.94 -1.36 3.79
CA LEU A 29 -3.66 -1.99 4.09
C LEU A 29 -3.80 -3.50 4.28
N TRP A 30 -2.85 -4.24 3.73
CA TRP A 30 -2.83 -5.68 3.70
C TRP A 30 -1.44 -6.21 4.01
N LYS A 31 -1.38 -7.31 4.75
CA LYS A 31 -0.14 -8.03 5.04
C LYS A 31 -0.07 -9.31 4.21
N VAL A 32 1.05 -9.53 3.54
CA VAL A 32 1.30 -10.76 2.79
C VAL A 32 1.52 -11.92 3.77
N MET A 33 0.68 -12.93 3.67
CA MET A 33 0.75 -14.14 4.49
C MET A 33 1.64 -15.19 3.85
N THR A 34 1.46 -15.42 2.55
CA THR A 34 2.30 -16.34 1.78
C THR A 34 2.45 -15.88 0.34
N SER A 35 3.64 -16.11 -0.21
CA SER A 35 3.96 -15.92 -1.61
C SER A 35 4.05 -17.27 -2.32
N SER A 36 3.43 -17.36 -3.49
CA SER A 36 3.64 -18.53 -4.35
C SER A 36 5.10 -18.59 -4.79
N ARG A 37 5.62 -19.81 -5.02
CA ARG A 37 6.96 -19.97 -5.62
C ARG A 37 7.07 -19.19 -6.91
N GLU A 38 8.25 -18.65 -7.14
CA GLU A 38 8.54 -17.90 -8.35
C GLU A 38 8.25 -18.75 -9.60
N THR A 39 7.59 -18.14 -10.58
CA THR A 39 7.39 -18.74 -11.90
C THR A 39 7.84 -17.77 -12.98
N VAL A 40 8.11 -18.29 -14.17
CA VAL A 40 8.38 -17.49 -15.39
C VAL A 40 7.19 -16.67 -15.87
N LYS A 41 6.03 -16.80 -15.23
CA LYS A 41 4.83 -16.04 -15.60
C LYS A 41 4.95 -14.59 -15.12
N PRO A 42 4.35 -13.63 -15.83
CA PRO A 42 4.40 -12.22 -15.45
C PRO A 42 3.63 -11.91 -14.15
N GLY A 43 2.83 -12.86 -13.64
CA GLY A 43 2.02 -12.68 -12.45
C GLY A 43 2.48 -13.51 -11.27
N ILE A 44 2.35 -12.96 -10.07
CA ILE A 44 2.53 -13.65 -8.80
C ILE A 44 1.21 -13.72 -8.04
N ASN A 45 0.89 -14.89 -7.47
CA ASN A 45 -0.28 -15.04 -6.62
C ASN A 45 0.16 -15.00 -5.15
N LEU A 46 -0.53 -14.18 -4.36
CA LEU A 46 -0.30 -14.01 -2.93
C LEU A 46 -1.59 -14.28 -2.15
N LEU A 47 -1.44 -14.72 -0.90
CA LEU A 47 -2.52 -14.63 0.09
C LEU A 47 -2.20 -13.47 1.03
N VAL A 48 -3.18 -12.61 1.25
CA VAL A 48 -3.04 -11.42 2.08
C VAL A 48 -4.14 -11.36 3.13
N SER A 49 -3.82 -10.87 4.32
CA SER A 49 -4.79 -10.55 5.37
C SER A 49 -4.86 -9.04 5.56
N PRO A 50 -6.01 -8.46 5.92
CA PRO A 50 -6.09 -7.04 6.23
C PRO A 50 -5.26 -6.70 7.47
N GLU A 51 -4.76 -5.48 7.55
CA GLU A 51 -3.99 -4.99 8.71
C GLU A 51 -4.88 -4.45 9.83
N GLU A 52 -6.10 -4.00 9.50
CA GLU A 52 -7.08 -3.58 10.50
C GLU A 52 -7.57 -4.79 11.31
N ASP A 53 -7.79 -4.61 12.62
CA ASP A 53 -8.41 -5.58 13.55
C ASP A 53 -9.90 -5.79 13.23
N ASP A 54 -10.23 -5.99 11.96
CA ASP A 54 -11.53 -6.48 11.52
C ASP A 54 -11.41 -7.99 11.24
N PRO A 55 -11.65 -8.84 12.25
CA PRO A 55 -11.56 -10.29 12.10
C PRO A 55 -12.57 -10.87 11.11
N ASP A 56 -13.63 -10.12 10.73
CA ASP A 56 -14.59 -10.54 9.71
C ASP A 56 -14.05 -10.33 8.29
N ARG A 57 -13.00 -9.52 8.15
CA ARG A 57 -12.34 -9.26 6.87
C ARG A 57 -11.33 -10.38 6.60
N GLY A 58 -11.84 -11.46 6.01
CA GLY A 58 -11.08 -12.69 5.73
C GLY A 58 -9.88 -12.51 4.78
N VAL A 59 -9.07 -13.57 4.69
CA VAL A 59 -7.89 -13.63 3.79
C VAL A 59 -8.33 -13.49 2.32
N ALA A 60 -7.66 -12.63 1.57
CA ALA A 60 -7.88 -12.46 0.13
C ALA A 60 -6.76 -13.11 -0.69
N LYS A 61 -7.14 -13.72 -1.82
CA LYS A 61 -6.18 -14.20 -2.82
C LYS A 61 -6.05 -13.16 -3.92
N ILE A 62 -4.85 -12.60 -4.05
CA ILE A 62 -4.54 -11.56 -5.03
C ILE A 62 -3.53 -12.04 -6.06
N LYS A 63 -3.55 -11.40 -7.23
CA LYS A 63 -2.63 -11.67 -8.33
C LYS A 63 -1.99 -10.37 -8.79
N LEU A 64 -0.72 -10.19 -8.46
CA LEU A 64 0.07 -9.01 -8.79
C LEU A 64 0.82 -9.19 -10.10
N LEU A 65 1.11 -8.09 -10.78
CA LEU A 65 2.00 -8.05 -11.94
C LEU A 65 3.43 -7.80 -11.45
N LYS A 66 4.37 -8.71 -11.74
CA LYS A 66 5.77 -8.61 -11.29
C LYS A 66 6.45 -7.31 -11.74
N ALA A 67 6.27 -6.96 -13.02
CA ALA A 67 6.87 -5.77 -13.62
C ALA A 67 6.52 -4.46 -12.88
N ALA A 68 5.37 -4.40 -12.18
CA ALA A 68 4.99 -3.22 -11.40
C ALA A 68 5.84 -3.00 -10.14
N PHE A 69 6.59 -4.03 -9.70
CA PHE A 69 7.47 -3.98 -8.54
C PHE A 69 8.96 -4.04 -8.95
N GLU A 70 9.28 -4.75 -10.03
CA GLU A 70 10.64 -4.85 -10.58
C GLU A 70 11.12 -3.52 -11.19
N ASP A 71 10.24 -2.80 -11.88
CA ASP A 71 10.54 -1.50 -12.49
C ASP A 71 9.37 -0.52 -12.27
N PRO A 72 9.38 0.24 -11.16
CA PRO A 72 8.31 1.18 -10.83
C PRO A 72 8.11 2.31 -11.85
N ASP A 73 9.16 2.64 -12.62
CA ASP A 73 9.13 3.72 -13.63
C ASP A 73 8.70 3.20 -15.02
N ALA A 74 8.51 1.89 -15.18
CA ALA A 74 8.07 1.30 -16.43
C ALA A 74 6.64 1.75 -16.80
N ASP A 75 6.48 2.23 -18.05
CA ASP A 75 5.16 2.49 -18.61
C ASP A 75 4.49 1.16 -19.01
N ILE A 76 3.71 0.61 -18.07
CA ILE A 76 2.98 -0.65 -18.27
C ILE A 76 1.63 -0.34 -18.93
N PRO A 77 1.34 -0.90 -20.13
CA PRO A 77 0.07 -0.67 -20.80
C PRO A 77 -1.13 -1.04 -19.93
N TRP A 78 -2.13 -0.15 -19.87
CA TRP A 78 -3.36 -0.36 -19.08
C TRP A 78 -4.05 -1.69 -19.37
N GLN A 79 -4.05 -2.15 -20.63
CA GLN A 79 -4.64 -3.43 -21.05
C GLN A 79 -4.01 -4.63 -20.32
N GLN A 80 -2.72 -4.54 -20.00
CA GLN A 80 -2.01 -5.53 -19.20
C GLN A 80 -2.31 -5.31 -17.71
N LYS A 81 -2.11 -4.09 -17.20
CA LYS A 81 -2.28 -3.75 -15.78
C LYS A 81 -3.67 -4.12 -15.26
N LYS A 82 -4.73 -3.86 -16.03
CA LYS A 82 -6.12 -4.12 -15.60
C LYS A 82 -6.42 -5.59 -15.31
N ARG A 83 -5.62 -6.54 -15.82
CA ARG A 83 -5.79 -7.99 -15.64
C ARG A 83 -5.27 -8.50 -14.29
N PHE A 84 -4.63 -7.63 -13.51
CA PHE A 84 -4.02 -7.92 -12.22
C PHE A 84 -4.66 -7.05 -11.14
N ASP A 85 -4.47 -7.47 -9.89
CA ASP A 85 -4.81 -6.65 -8.73
C ASP A 85 -3.76 -5.55 -8.58
N ASP A 86 -4.23 -4.32 -8.33
CA ASP A 86 -3.37 -3.13 -8.31
C ASP A 86 -2.97 -2.85 -6.85
N PHE A 87 -1.71 -3.08 -6.54
CA PHE A 87 -1.13 -2.88 -5.22
C PHE A 87 0.24 -2.23 -5.35
N ASP A 88 0.65 -1.60 -4.26
CA ASP A 88 1.98 -1.04 -4.06
C ASP A 88 2.45 -1.38 -2.63
N TYR A 89 3.71 -1.11 -2.30
CA TYR A 89 4.20 -1.27 -0.94
C TYR A 89 3.52 -0.29 0.03
N GLY A 90 3.06 -0.81 1.16
CA GLY A 90 2.32 -0.08 2.20
C GLY A 90 3.20 0.42 3.35
N TYR A 91 4.52 0.39 3.22
CA TYR A 91 5.45 0.77 4.30
C TYR A 91 5.47 2.27 4.59
N ALA A 92 5.26 3.08 3.56
CA ALA A 92 5.12 4.52 3.66
C ALA A 92 3.94 4.95 2.80
N LEU A 93 3.12 5.85 3.33
CA LEU A 93 1.94 6.36 2.65
C LEU A 93 2.07 7.86 2.44
N THR A 94 1.58 8.35 1.31
CA THR A 94 1.37 9.78 1.16
C THR A 94 0.25 10.23 2.09
N VAL A 95 0.30 11.49 2.53
CA VAL A 95 -0.74 12.07 3.40
C VAL A 95 -2.13 11.97 2.77
N HIS A 96 -2.22 12.07 1.44
CA HIS A 96 -3.48 11.89 0.72
C HIS A 96 -4.03 10.46 0.83
N LYS A 97 -3.18 9.44 0.69
CA LYS A 97 -3.60 8.03 0.84
C LYS A 97 -3.93 7.65 2.29
N ALA A 98 -3.42 8.40 3.26
CA ALA A 98 -3.67 8.18 4.69
C ALA A 98 -4.97 8.86 5.21
N GLN A 99 -5.69 9.61 4.37
CA GLN A 99 -6.92 10.29 4.77
C GLN A 99 -8.00 9.29 5.21
N GLY A 100 -8.64 9.56 6.35
CA GLY A 100 -9.66 8.67 6.92
C GLY A 100 -9.12 7.54 7.80
N SER A 101 -7.81 7.28 7.76
CA SER A 101 -7.14 6.28 8.61
C SER A 101 -6.49 6.92 9.84
N GLN A 102 -6.25 6.15 10.89
CA GLN A 102 -5.61 6.63 12.11
C GLN A 102 -4.70 5.54 12.69
N TRP A 103 -3.55 5.94 13.24
CA TRP A 103 -2.59 5.03 13.87
C TRP A 103 -2.11 5.60 15.21
N ASN A 104 -1.71 4.74 16.14
CA ASN A 104 -1.24 5.16 17.46
C ASN A 104 0.04 6.01 17.34
N GLU A 105 0.99 5.54 16.55
CA GLU A 105 2.28 6.20 16.36
C GLU A 105 2.57 6.46 14.88
N ILE A 106 2.95 7.70 14.55
CA ILE A 106 3.30 8.11 13.19
C ILE A 106 4.66 8.79 13.15
N VAL A 107 5.44 8.43 12.14
CA VAL A 107 6.61 9.20 11.69
C VAL A 107 6.21 9.95 10.42
N LEU A 108 6.20 11.27 10.48
CA LEU A 108 5.86 12.16 9.37
C LEU A 108 7.14 12.79 8.79
N PHE A 109 7.41 12.51 7.51
CA PHE A 109 8.39 13.27 6.74
C PHE A 109 7.74 14.55 6.22
N ASP A 110 8.20 15.71 6.69
CA ASP A 110 7.61 17.01 6.36
C ASP A 110 8.04 17.48 4.96
N GLU A 111 7.28 17.05 3.96
CA GLU A 111 7.41 17.53 2.57
C GLU A 111 6.45 18.69 2.26
N SER A 112 5.89 19.34 3.29
CA SER A 112 4.87 20.38 3.10
C SER A 112 5.39 21.63 2.37
N TRP A 113 6.72 21.75 2.21
CA TRP A 113 7.36 22.75 1.35
C TRP A 113 6.95 22.63 -0.12
N ALA A 114 6.61 21.43 -0.59
CA ALA A 114 6.11 21.19 -1.95
C ALA A 114 4.70 21.78 -2.17
N PHE A 115 3.97 22.09 -1.09
CA PHE A 115 2.58 22.55 -1.11
C PHE A 115 2.43 23.94 -0.47
N LYS A 116 3.20 24.93 -0.92
CA LYS A 116 3.34 26.24 -0.24
C LYS A 116 2.01 26.89 0.16
N GLU A 117 1.01 26.90 -0.73
CA GLU A 117 -0.28 27.55 -0.51
C GLU A 117 -1.18 26.78 0.46
N THR A 118 -1.06 25.45 0.51
CA THR A 118 -1.90 24.56 1.31
C THR A 118 -1.13 23.90 2.46
N ARG A 119 0.09 24.37 2.74
CA ARG A 119 1.04 23.80 3.71
C ARG A 119 0.38 23.49 5.05
N GLN A 120 -0.35 24.44 5.61
CA GLN A 120 -1.03 24.29 6.90
C GLN A 120 -2.11 23.19 6.86
N ARG A 121 -2.88 23.11 5.77
CA ARG A 121 -3.93 22.09 5.62
C ARG A 121 -3.34 20.69 5.42
N TRP A 122 -2.24 20.60 4.66
CA TRP A 122 -1.52 19.34 4.48
C TRP A 122 -0.94 18.84 5.79
N LEU A 123 -0.25 19.70 6.55
CA LEU A 123 0.29 19.38 7.86
C LEU A 123 -0.82 19.00 8.85
N TYR A 124 -1.91 19.75 8.89
CA TYR A 124 -3.07 19.41 9.72
C TYR A 124 -3.61 18.01 9.41
N THR A 125 -3.77 17.69 8.12
CA THR A 125 -4.24 16.37 7.68
C THR A 125 -3.28 15.27 8.16
N ALA A 126 -1.98 15.47 8.00
CA ALA A 126 -0.95 14.52 8.42
C ALA A 126 -0.89 14.34 9.95
N ILE A 127 -0.88 15.45 10.71
CA ILE A 127 -0.79 15.46 12.18
C ILE A 127 -1.98 14.72 12.79
N THR A 128 -3.19 14.98 12.28
CA THR A 128 -4.42 14.35 12.82
C THR A 128 -4.54 12.85 12.49
N ARG A 129 -3.60 12.25 11.76
CA ARG A 129 -3.57 10.79 11.59
C ARG A 129 -2.99 10.09 12.83
N ALA A 130 -2.22 10.79 13.68
CA ALA A 130 -1.61 10.22 14.86
C ALA A 130 -2.57 10.30 16.06
N ALA A 131 -2.86 9.16 16.70
CA ALA A 131 -3.72 9.11 17.88
C ALA A 131 -2.97 9.41 19.18
N GLU A 132 -1.74 8.92 19.31
CA GLU A 132 -0.98 8.98 20.56
C GLU A 132 0.36 9.72 20.40
N ARG A 133 1.16 9.36 19.38
CA ARG A 133 2.51 9.88 19.18
C ARG A 133 2.74 10.31 17.74
N LEU A 134 3.30 11.50 17.56
CA LEU A 134 3.77 12.00 16.28
C LEU A 134 5.26 12.37 16.38
N THR A 135 6.06 11.81 15.49
CA THR A 135 7.45 12.20 15.25
C THR A 135 7.55 12.89 13.90
N ILE A 136 8.12 14.09 13.83
CA ILE A 136 8.28 14.84 12.58
C ILE A 136 9.75 14.86 12.19
N VAL A 137 10.04 14.42 10.96
CA VAL A 137 11.36 14.50 10.32
C VAL A 137 11.32 15.64 9.29
N ARG A 138 12.32 16.52 9.32
CA ARG A 138 12.41 17.71 8.45
C ARG A 138 13.70 17.71 7.65
#